data_AF-M0NQZ0-F1
#
_entry.id   AF-M0NQZ0-F1
#
_cell.length_a   1.000
_cell.length_b   1.000
_cell.length_c   1.000
_cell.angle_alpha   90.00
_cell.angle_beta   90.00
_cell.angle_gamma   90.00
#
_symmetry.space_group_name_H-M   'P 1'
#
loop_
_entity.id
_entity.type
_entity.pdbx_description
1 polymer ?
#
loop_
_entity_poly.entity_id
_entity_poly.type
_entity_poly.pdbx_seq_one_letter_code
_entity_poly.pdbx_strand_id
1 'polypeptide(L)'
;DTLSVERGYSRRTSDDVYYVSAPDDLDGVVDRVERFLTEHEGKRRVSVDSLTEMAYYADDDAVYEAAADILALLDEHDAVGIFHLSEEVHEVATLDRFRELFEGVIELDGDGNVTVEVK
;
A
#
# COMPACT_ATOMS: atom_id res chain seq x y z
N ASP A 1 -9.76 9.96 0.58
CA ASP A 1 -9.73 11.02 -0.45
C ASP A 1 -8.43 10.87 -1.24
N THR A 2 -8.47 10.07 -2.30
CA THR A 2 -7.31 9.81 -3.17
C THR A 2 -7.11 10.96 -4.17
N LEU A 3 -5.86 11.36 -4.36
CA LEU A 3 -5.51 12.40 -5.32
C LEU A 3 -5.00 11.76 -6.61
N SER A 4 -5.73 11.95 -7.71
CA SER A 4 -5.30 11.57 -9.07
C SER A 4 -5.35 12.79 -10.01
N VAL A 5 -4.65 12.70 -11.15
CA VAL A 5 -4.60 13.78 -12.14
C VAL A 5 -6.00 14.09 -12.71
N GLU A 6 -6.83 13.07 -12.90
CA GLU A 6 -8.17 13.22 -13.45
C GLU A 6 -9.16 13.98 -12.55
N ARG A 7 -8.93 14.03 -11.22
CA ARG A 7 -9.83 14.75 -10.28
C ARG A 7 -9.64 16.28 -10.25
N GLY A 8 -8.86 16.86 -11.16
CA GLY A 8 -8.87 18.31 -11.41
C GLY A 8 -8.19 19.18 -10.35
N TYR A 9 -7.36 18.60 -9.49
CA TYR A 9 -6.56 19.37 -8.54
C TYR A 9 -5.44 20.16 -9.24
N SER A 10 -5.35 21.45 -8.92
CA SER A 10 -4.34 22.38 -9.44
C SER A 10 -2.92 21.96 -9.03
N ARG A 11 -2.05 21.84 -10.04
CA ARG A 11 -0.63 21.47 -9.93
C ARG A 11 0.14 22.43 -9.01
N ARG A 12 0.36 22.03 -7.77
CA ARG A 12 1.59 22.37 -7.06
C ARG A 12 2.47 21.14 -7.06
N THR A 13 3.18 20.96 -8.17
CA THR A 13 4.24 19.97 -8.28
C THR A 13 5.32 20.37 -7.29
N SER A 14 5.32 19.79 -6.10
CA SER A 14 6.53 19.62 -5.32
C SER A 14 7.28 18.43 -5.92
N ASP A 15 8.61 18.45 -5.92
CA ASP A 15 9.41 17.34 -6.46
C ASP A 15 9.12 16.00 -5.75
N ASP A 16 8.55 16.06 -4.54
CA ASP A 16 8.26 14.90 -3.69
C ASP A 16 6.85 14.32 -3.88
N VAL A 17 5.99 14.92 -4.71
CA VAL A 17 4.60 14.47 -4.90
C VAL A 17 4.41 13.96 -6.32
N TYR A 18 4.03 12.69 -6.43
CA TYR A 18 3.67 12.04 -7.68
C TYR A 18 2.18 11.67 -7.66
N TYR A 19 1.49 11.96 -8.76
CA TYR A 19 0.09 11.61 -8.95
C TYR A 19 -0.01 10.53 -10.02
N VAL A 20 -0.69 9.43 -9.68
CA VAL A 20 -1.06 8.40 -10.65
C VAL A 20 -2.16 8.90 -11.59
N SER A 21 -2.35 8.20 -12.71
CA SER A 21 -3.23 8.65 -13.78
C SER A 21 -4.70 8.64 -13.36
N ALA A 22 -5.12 7.62 -12.62
CA ALA A 22 -6.46 7.43 -12.09
C ALA A 22 -6.43 6.85 -10.66
N PRO A 23 -7.51 6.95 -9.87
CA PRO A 23 -7.54 6.41 -8.51
C PRO A 23 -7.32 4.89 -8.40
N ASP A 24 -7.66 4.16 -9.47
CA ASP A 24 -7.53 2.71 -9.63
C ASP A 24 -6.26 2.29 -10.39
N ASP A 25 -5.37 3.24 -10.70
CA ASP A 25 -4.09 3.00 -11.39
C ASP A 25 -3.05 2.40 -10.42
N LEU A 26 -3.25 1.13 -10.06
CA LEU A 26 -2.37 0.38 -9.15
C LEU A 26 -1.00 0.11 -9.78
N ASP A 27 -0.95 -0.16 -11.08
CA ASP A 27 0.30 -0.32 -11.83
C ASP A 27 1.18 0.94 -11.70
N GLY A 28 0.57 2.13 -11.86
CA GLY A 28 1.26 3.40 -11.66
C GLY A 28 1.77 3.62 -10.22
N VAL A 29 1.13 3.02 -9.22
CA VAL A 29 1.62 3.01 -7.83
C VAL A 29 2.84 2.09 -7.71
N VAL A 30 2.77 0.85 -8.21
CA VAL A 30 3.87 -0.12 -8.18
C VAL A 30 5.10 0.44 -8.90
N ASP A 31 4.93 0.98 -10.11
CA ASP A 31 5.98 1.64 -10.89
C ASP A 31 6.64 2.79 -10.11
N ARG A 32 5.84 3.57 -9.36
CA ARG A 32 6.38 4.67 -8.55
C ARG A 32 7.21 4.15 -7.39
N VAL A 33 6.80 3.05 -6.76
CA VAL A 33 7.55 2.40 -5.68
C VAL A 33 8.86 1.82 -6.21
N GLU A 34 8.83 1.07 -7.33
CA GLU A 34 10.04 0.52 -7.97
C GLU A 34 11.06 1.64 -8.27
N ARG A 35 10.59 2.73 -8.87
CA ARG A 35 11.45 3.88 -9.16
C ARG A 35 12.06 4.48 -7.90
N PHE A 36 11.28 4.65 -6.82
CA PHE A 36 11.80 5.12 -5.54
C PHE A 36 12.89 4.19 -4.98
N LEU A 37 12.68 2.88 -5.06
CA LEU A 37 13.63 1.89 -4.55
C LEU A 37 14.91 1.81 -5.40
N THR A 38 14.79 2.04 -6.71
CA THR A 38 15.92 2.03 -7.65
C THR A 38 16.76 3.32 -7.62
N GLU A 39 16.11 4.49 -7.51
CA GLU A 39 16.78 5.79 -7.58
C GLU A 39 17.43 6.23 -6.26
N HIS A 40 17.19 5.49 -5.17
CA HIS A 40 17.72 5.81 -3.84
C HIS A 40 18.53 4.66 -3.24
N GLU A 41 19.63 5.03 -2.58
CA GLU A 41 20.50 4.07 -1.89
C GLU A 41 20.27 4.10 -0.37
N GLY A 42 20.69 3.02 0.30
CA GLY A 42 20.63 2.90 1.75
C GLY A 42 19.28 2.40 2.27
N LYS A 43 18.90 2.82 3.48
CA LYS A 43 17.70 2.33 4.16
C LYS A 43 16.44 2.92 3.53
N ARG A 44 15.81 2.16 2.65
CA ARG A 44 14.55 2.49 1.99
C ARG A 44 13.37 1.96 2.78
N ARG A 45 12.31 2.76 2.87
CA ARG A 45 11.07 2.40 3.56
C ARG A 45 9.88 2.87 2.75
N VAL A 46 8.88 2.01 2.64
CA VAL A 46 7.61 2.30 1.97
C VAL A 46 6.49 2.19 3.00
N SER A 47 5.59 3.16 3.00
CA SER A 47 4.38 3.13 3.83
C SER A 47 3.18 3.28 2.91
N VAL A 48 2.28 2.30 2.93
CA VAL A 48 0.97 2.38 2.30
C VAL A 48 -0.05 2.74 3.37
N ASP A 49 -0.62 3.94 3.26
CA ASP A 49 -1.51 4.51 4.27
C ASP A 49 -2.84 3.77 4.39
N SER A 50 -3.37 3.22 3.29
CA SER A 50 -4.60 2.43 3.32
C SER A 50 -4.78 1.58 2.07
N LEU A 51 -4.61 0.26 2.21
CA LEU A 51 -5.03 -0.72 1.20
C LEU A 51 -6.56 -0.72 1.04
N THR A 52 -7.30 -0.44 2.11
CA THR A 52 -8.76 -0.32 2.09
C THR A 52 -9.22 0.81 1.16
N GLU A 53 -8.55 1.96 1.18
CA GLU A 53 -8.87 3.07 0.28
C GLU A 53 -8.51 2.72 -1.16
N MET A 54 -7.39 2.02 -1.41
CA MET A 54 -7.05 1.53 -2.76
C MET A 54 -8.14 0.57 -3.28
N ALA A 55 -8.62 -0.32 -2.43
CA ALA A 55 -9.63 -1.32 -2.80
C ALA A 55 -11.01 -0.70 -3.05
N TYR A 56 -11.28 0.44 -2.41
CA TYR A 56 -12.48 1.24 -2.70
C TYR A 56 -12.51 1.77 -4.16
N TYR A 57 -11.35 2.02 -4.77
CA TYR A 57 -11.26 2.52 -6.14
C TYR A 57 -11.03 1.45 -7.20
N ALA A 58 -10.25 0.41 -6.87
CA ALA A 58 -10.05 -0.75 -7.73
C ALA A 58 -10.96 -1.90 -7.25
N ASP A 59 -10.37 -2.92 -6.63
CA ASP A 59 -11.04 -4.01 -5.91
C ASP A 59 -10.02 -4.73 -5.01
N ASP A 60 -10.50 -5.63 -4.13
CA ASP A 60 -9.66 -6.34 -3.17
C ASP A 60 -8.60 -7.24 -3.84
N ASP A 61 -8.91 -7.87 -4.97
CA ASP A 61 -8.01 -8.78 -5.67
C ASP A 61 -6.88 -7.98 -6.35
N ALA A 62 -7.23 -6.89 -7.05
CA ALA A 62 -6.26 -6.02 -7.69
C ALA A 62 -5.29 -5.39 -6.67
N VAL A 63 -5.82 -4.98 -5.50
CA VAL A 63 -4.99 -4.44 -4.42
C VAL A 63 -4.11 -5.51 -3.77
N TYR A 64 -4.60 -6.73 -3.65
CA TYR A 64 -3.80 -7.85 -3.17
C TYR A 64 -2.59 -8.10 -4.08
N GLU A 65 -2.80 -8.16 -5.40
CA GLU A 65 -1.71 -8.35 -6.37
C GLU A 65 -0.72 -7.17 -6.32
N ALA A 66 -1.20 -5.93 -6.29
CA ALA A 66 -0.33 -4.75 -6.17
C ALA A 66 0.48 -4.75 -4.86
N ALA A 67 -0.11 -5.18 -3.74
CA ALA A 67 0.61 -5.32 -2.47
C ALA A 67 1.68 -6.42 -2.56
N ALA A 68 1.38 -7.54 -3.22
CA ALA A 68 2.33 -8.63 -3.44
C ALA A 68 3.52 -8.18 -4.31
N ASP A 69 3.26 -7.43 -5.38
CA ASP A 69 4.31 -6.87 -6.25
C ASP A 69 5.19 -5.87 -5.49
N ILE A 70 4.60 -4.99 -4.67
CA ILE A 70 5.38 -4.09 -3.82
C ILE A 70 6.24 -4.87 -2.82
N LEU A 71 5.72 -5.94 -2.21
CA LEU A 71 6.49 -6.77 -1.28
C LEU A 71 7.66 -7.46 -1.98
N ALA A 72 7.47 -7.95 -3.21
CA ALA A 72 8.56 -8.51 -4.00
C ALA A 72 9.66 -7.48 -4.29
N LEU A 73 9.27 -6.24 -4.64
CA LEU A 73 10.22 -5.13 -4.81
C LEU A 73 10.96 -4.79 -3.52
N LEU A 74 10.27 -4.82 -2.38
CA LEU A 74 10.88 -4.57 -1.08
C LEU A 74 11.93 -5.63 -0.73
N ASP A 75 11.65 -6.91 -1.00
CA ASP A 75 12.60 -8.00 -0.81
C ASP A 75 13.83 -7.85 -1.73
N GLU A 76 13.61 -7.60 -3.03
CA GLU A 76 14.70 -7.39 -4.01
C GLU A 76 15.65 -6.26 -3.60
N HIS A 77 15.11 -5.21 -2.99
CA HIS A 77 15.85 -4.02 -2.61
C HIS A 77 16.28 -3.98 -1.13
N ASP A 78 16.16 -5.06 -0.35
CA ASP A 78 16.48 -5.07 1.10
C ASP A 78 15.83 -3.86 1.83
N ALA A 79 14.55 -3.64 1.55
CA ALA A 79 13.75 -2.52 2.00
C ALA A 79 12.62 -2.98 2.94
N VAL A 80 12.03 -2.03 3.67
CA VAL A 80 10.97 -2.33 4.65
C VAL A 80 9.65 -1.66 4.26
N GLY A 81 8.56 -2.40 4.27
CA GLY A 81 7.21 -1.91 4.04
C GLY A 81 6.35 -1.91 5.30
N ILE A 82 5.42 -0.96 5.40
CA ILE A 82 4.27 -1.04 6.31
C ILE A 82 2.99 -0.71 5.52
N PHE A 83 1.95 -1.50 5.73
CA PHE A 83 0.69 -1.41 4.99
C PHE A 83 -0.46 -1.43 6.00
N HIS A 84 -1.40 -0.50 5.86
CA HIS A 84 -2.56 -0.44 6.73
C HIS A 84 -3.80 -0.93 5.99
N LEU A 85 -4.65 -1.67 6.71
CA LEU A 85 -5.90 -2.25 6.21
C LEU A 85 -6.93 -2.13 7.34
N SER A 86 -8.16 -1.74 7.02
CA SER A 86 -9.25 -1.66 8.00
C SER A 86 -10.05 -2.95 8.04
N GLU A 87 -10.11 -3.60 9.20
CA GLU A 87 -10.83 -4.87 9.37
C GLU A 87 -12.35 -4.77 9.20
N GLU A 88 -12.93 -3.59 9.42
CA GLU A 88 -14.38 -3.39 9.37
C GLU A 88 -14.95 -3.33 7.94
N VAL A 89 -14.09 -3.23 6.93
CA VAL A 89 -14.50 -2.97 5.54
C VAL A 89 -14.47 -4.23 4.67
N HIS A 90 -13.54 -5.14 4.90
CA HIS A 90 -13.33 -6.32 4.06
C HIS A 90 -13.97 -7.57 4.66
N GLU A 91 -14.30 -8.53 3.81
CA GLU A 91 -14.75 -9.84 4.27
C GLU A 91 -13.61 -10.60 4.98
N VAL A 92 -13.96 -11.47 5.93
CA VAL A 92 -12.99 -12.24 6.71
C VAL A 92 -12.01 -13.02 5.82
N ALA A 93 -12.49 -13.60 4.73
CA ALA A 93 -11.64 -14.33 3.78
C ALA A 93 -10.61 -13.43 3.08
N THR A 94 -10.96 -12.17 2.79
CA THR A 94 -10.03 -11.18 2.24
C THR A 94 -8.99 -10.78 3.28
N LEU A 95 -9.42 -10.51 4.52
CA LEU A 95 -8.52 -10.18 5.63
C LEU A 95 -7.50 -11.29 5.87
N ASP A 96 -7.95 -12.55 5.91
CA ASP A 96 -7.09 -13.70 6.11
C ASP A 96 -6.06 -13.84 4.98
N ARG A 97 -6.46 -13.61 3.72
CA ARG A 97 -5.53 -13.58 2.58
C ARG A 97 -4.46 -12.49 2.74
N PHE A 98 -4.84 -11.26 3.11
CA PHE A 98 -3.86 -10.21 3.35
C PHE A 98 -2.93 -10.55 4.52
N ARG A 99 -3.45 -11.10 5.63
CA ARG A 99 -2.60 -11.56 6.76
C ARG A 99 -1.61 -12.64 6.33
N GLU A 100 -2.00 -13.54 5.43
CA GLU A 100 -1.12 -14.57 4.86
C GLU A 100 -0.02 -13.99 3.95
N LEU A 101 -0.24 -12.81 3.35
CA LEU A 101 0.73 -12.16 2.46
C LEU A 101 1.92 -11.52 3.22
N PHE A 102 1.70 -10.97 4.42
CA PHE A 102 2.74 -10.24 5.17
C PHE A 102 3.54 -11.11 6.16
N GLU A 103 4.81 -10.77 6.41
CA GLU A 103 5.64 -11.48 7.40
C GLU A 103 5.20 -11.24 8.86
N GLY A 104 4.50 -10.14 9.13
CA GLY A 104 3.93 -9.85 10.42
C GLY A 104 2.72 -8.93 10.33
N VAL A 105 1.84 -9.05 11.32
CA VAL A 105 0.57 -8.33 11.42
C VAL A 105 0.51 -7.65 12.78
N ILE A 106 0.13 -6.37 12.77
CA ILE A 106 -0.16 -5.58 13.97
C ILE A 106 -1.64 -5.26 13.92
N GLU A 107 -2.39 -5.83 14.85
CA GLU A 107 -3.82 -5.60 14.99
C GLU A 107 -4.05 -4.59 16.11
N LEU A 108 -4.92 -3.60 15.85
CA LEU A 108 -5.37 -2.60 16.81
C LEU A 108 -6.88 -2.75 16.98
N ASP A 109 -7.34 -3.12 18.17
CA ASP A 109 -8.77 -3.26 18.44
C ASP A 109 -9.42 -1.92 18.85
N GLY A 110 -10.76 -1.92 18.91
CA GLY A 110 -11.56 -0.73 19.28
C GLY A 110 -11.36 -0.24 20.72
N ASP A 111 -10.77 -1.06 21.60
CA ASP A 111 -10.41 -0.70 22.97
C ASP A 111 -8.97 -0.16 23.08
N GLY A 112 -8.22 -0.16 21.96
CA GLY A 112 -6.84 0.30 21.87
C GLY A 112 -5.80 -0.76 22.28
N ASN A 113 -6.19 -2.04 22.37
CA ASN A 113 -5.24 -3.12 22.55
C ASN A 113 -4.48 -3.38 21.24
N VAL A 114 -3.23 -3.81 21.39
CA VAL A 114 -2.35 -4.13 20.26
C VAL A 114 -1.95 -5.60 20.34
N THR A 115 -2.24 -6.35 19.29
CA THR A 115 -1.77 -7.73 19.10
C THR A 115 -0.74 -7.74 17.98
N VAL A 116 0.34 -8.51 18.16
CA VAL A 116 1.41 -8.63 17.16
C VAL A 116 1.65 -10.10 16.87
N GLU A 117 1.58 -10.45 15.58
CA GLU A 117 1.87 -11.79 15.06
C GLU A 117 2.99 -11.69 14.03
N VAL A 118 3.97 -12.59 14.09
CA VAL A 118 5.12 -12.63 13.16
C VAL A 118 5.37 -14.08 12.78
N LYS A 119 5.67 -14.33 11.50
CA LYS A 119 5.92 -15.67 10.93
C LYS A 119 7.34 -16.18 11.19
#